data_AF-A0A850XDS3-F1
#
_entry.id   AF-A0A850XDS3-F1
#
_cell.length_a   1.000
_cell.length_b   1.000
_cell.length_c   1.000
_cell.angle_alpha   90.00
_cell.angle_beta   90.00
_cell.angle_gamma   90.00
#
_symmetry.space_group_name_H-M   'P 1'
#
loop_
_entity.id
_entity.type
_entity.pdbx_description
1 polymer ?
#
loop_
_entity_poly.entity_id
_entity_poly.type
_entity_poly.pdbx_seq_one_letter_code
_entity_poly.pdbx_strand_id
1 'polypeptide(L)'
;PSFSLLLFLQVTHLVIERPQFFHYKPGDYVYLNIPAIATYEWHPFTISSAPEQQETLWLHIRSLGQWTNKLYEYFQQLEPSSPEPKPLSRS
;
A
#
# COMPACT_ATOMS: atom_id res chain seq x y z
N PRO A 1 5.51 8.26 14.27
CA PRO A 1 4.28 9.09 14.22
C PRO A 1 3.42 8.91 12.95
N SER A 2 4.01 8.71 11.76
CA SER A 2 3.24 8.66 10.50
C SER A 2 2.38 7.40 10.32
N PHE A 3 2.91 6.23 10.72
CA PHE A 3 2.20 4.94 10.58
C PHE A 3 0.88 4.86 11.36
N SER A 4 0.79 5.49 12.54
CA SER A 4 -0.43 5.46 13.37
C SER A 4 -1.59 6.29 12.80
N LEU A 5 -1.29 7.35 12.03
CA LEU A 5 -2.34 8.19 11.42
C LEU A 5 -3.00 7.50 10.22
N LEU A 6 -2.24 6.67 9.49
CA LEU A 6 -2.76 5.91 8.35
C LEU A 6 -3.78 4.84 8.78
N LEU A 7 -3.63 4.28 9.99
CA LEU A 7 -4.57 3.30 10.56
C LEU A 7 -5.96 3.91 10.81
N PHE A 8 -6.04 5.14 11.35
CA PHE A 8 -7.33 5.80 11.57
C PHE A 8 -8.05 6.22 10.28
N LEU A 9 -7.35 6.29 9.15
CA LEU A 9 -7.88 6.79 7.88
C LEU A 9 -8.18 5.69 6.84
N GLN A 10 -8.03 4.41 7.22
CA GLN A 10 -8.18 3.26 6.32
C GLN A 10 -7.40 3.46 5.01
N VAL A 11 -6.08 3.59 5.14
CA VAL A 11 -5.16 3.74 4.01
C VAL A 11 -4.33 2.48 3.86
N THR A 12 -4.28 1.93 2.65
CA THR A 12 -3.34 0.88 2.26
C THR A 12 -2.06 1.53 1.75
N HIS A 13 -0.93 1.20 2.39
CA HIS A 13 0.40 1.57 1.90
C HIS A 13 0.95 0.41 1.05
N LEU A 14 1.01 0.61 -0.27
CA LEU A 14 1.58 -0.37 -1.19
C LEU A 14 3.02 0.01 -1.54
N VAL A 15 3.92 -0.94 -1.34
CA VAL A 15 5.31 -0.85 -1.79
C VAL A 15 5.49 -1.81 -2.96
N ILE A 16 5.83 -1.27 -4.12
CA ILE A 16 5.98 -2.02 -5.36
C ILE A 16 7.43 -1.90 -5.80
N GLU A 17 8.06 -3.00 -6.22
CA GLU A 17 9.38 -2.94 -6.83
C GLU A 17 9.33 -2.08 -8.09
N ARG A 18 10.27 -1.13 -8.19
CA ARG A 18 10.34 -0.22 -9.32
C ARG A 18 10.94 -0.97 -10.52
N PRO A 19 10.23 -1.07 -11.65
CA PRO A 19 10.80 -1.69 -12.85
C PRO A 19 12.04 -0.94 -13.32
N GLN A 20 13.01 -1.67 -13.89
CA GLN A 20 14.18 -1.06 -14.51
C GLN A 20 13.75 -0.07 -15.60
N PHE A 21 14.38 1.10 -15.63
CA PHE A 21 14.08 2.19 -16.56
C PHE A 21 12.68 2.82 -16.41
N PHE A 22 11.97 2.55 -15.32
CA PHE A 22 10.75 3.27 -14.99
C PHE A 22 11.11 4.67 -14.48
N HIS A 23 10.85 5.72 -15.25
CA HIS A 23 11.10 7.11 -14.86
C HIS A 23 9.77 7.86 -14.69
N TYR A 24 9.65 8.62 -13.60
CA TYR A 24 8.47 9.42 -13.29
C TYR A 24 8.88 10.75 -12.66
N LYS A 25 7.97 11.73 -12.69
CA LYS A 25 8.11 13.05 -12.07
C LYS A 25 7.20 13.17 -10.85
N PRO A 26 7.48 14.10 -9.92
CA PRO A 26 6.59 14.36 -8.80
C PRO A 26 5.18 14.73 -9.29
N GLY A 27 4.16 14.06 -8.77
CA GLY A 27 2.76 14.23 -9.17
C GLY A 27 2.27 13.28 -10.27
N ASP A 28 3.16 12.50 -10.88
CA ASP A 28 2.76 11.45 -11.82
C ASP A 28 1.96 10.34 -11.11
N TYR A 29 1.22 9.57 -11.90
CA TYR A 29 0.39 8.47 -11.43
C TYR A 29 0.62 7.20 -12.26
N VAL A 30 0.26 6.06 -11.68
CA VAL A 30 0.26 4.75 -12.33
C VAL A 30 -1.14 4.17 -12.39
N TYR A 31 -1.42 3.37 -13.42
CA TYR A 31 -2.59 2.50 -13.41
C TYR A 31 -2.22 1.19 -12.73
N LEU A 32 -3.02 0.80 -11.74
CA LEU A 32 -2.85 -0.42 -10.97
C LEU A 32 -3.95 -1.42 -11.33
N ASN A 33 -3.54 -2.64 -11.62
CA ASN A 33 -4.42 -3.80 -11.74
C ASN A 33 -3.89 -4.90 -10.83
N ILE A 34 -4.78 -5.43 -9.99
CA ILE A 34 -4.48 -6.52 -9.07
C ILE A 34 -5.50 -7.63 -9.38
N PRO A 35 -5.10 -8.66 -10.15
CA PRO A 35 -6.03 -9.69 -10.61
C PRO A 35 -6.76 -10.44 -9.50
N ALA A 36 -6.16 -10.54 -8.31
CA ALA A 36 -6.77 -11.14 -7.12
C ALA A 36 -7.96 -10.35 -6.57
N ILE A 37 -8.06 -9.05 -6.89
CA ILE A 37 -9.15 -8.16 -6.48
C ILE A 37 -10.16 -7.98 -7.61
N ALA A 38 -9.67 -7.65 -8.81
CA ALA A 38 -10.47 -7.49 -10.02
C ALA A 38 -9.61 -7.68 -11.27
N THR A 39 -9.89 -8.74 -12.04
CA THR A 39 -9.06 -9.17 -13.17
C THR A 39 -8.98 -8.15 -14.30
N TYR A 40 -10.05 -7.40 -14.57
CA TYR A 40 -10.16 -6.53 -15.75
C TYR A 40 -10.33 -5.05 -15.40
N GLU A 41 -10.09 -4.66 -14.15
CA GLU A 41 -10.21 -3.27 -13.71
C GLU A 41 -8.85 -2.63 -13.47
N TRP A 42 -8.63 -1.46 -14.07
CA TRP A 42 -7.42 -0.65 -13.89
C TRP A 42 -7.80 0.66 -13.22
N HIS A 43 -7.11 1.01 -12.13
CA HIS A 43 -7.40 2.21 -11.34
C HIS A 43 -6.15 3.10 -11.23
N PRO A 44 -6.28 4.43 -11.44
CA PRO A 44 -5.15 5.35 -11.36
C PRO A 44 -4.83 5.75 -9.91
N PHE A 45 -3.54 5.75 -9.55
CA PHE A 45 -3.06 6.23 -8.25
C PHE A 45 -1.78 7.06 -8.40
N THR A 46 -1.74 8.21 -7.72
CA THR A 46 -0.55 9.07 -7.68
C THR A 46 0.60 8.38 -6.95
N ILE A 47 1.80 8.48 -7.52
CA ILE A 47 3.01 7.99 -6.90
C ILE A 47 3.35 8.91 -5.73
N SER A 48 3.45 8.33 -4.54
CA SER A 48 3.70 9.08 -3.29
C SER A 48 5.17 9.07 -2.86
N SER A 49 5.98 8.16 -3.39
CA SER A 49 7.43 8.17 -3.22
C SER A 49 8.10 9.25 -4.08
N ALA A 50 9.29 9.66 -3.67
CA ALA A 50 10.10 10.61 -4.43
C ALA A 50 10.80 9.91 -5.62
N PRO A 51 10.96 10.57 -6.79
CA PRO A 51 11.64 10.00 -7.96
C PRO A 51 13.07 9.50 -7.71
N GLU A 52 13.73 10.06 -6.70
CA GLU A 52 15.07 9.68 -6.23
C GLU A 52 15.09 8.28 -5.60
N GLN A 53 13.95 7.72 -5.20
CA GLN A 53 13.84 6.36 -4.71
C GLN A 53 13.91 5.36 -5.87
N GLN A 54 15.06 4.71 -6.01
CA GLN A 54 15.39 3.91 -7.19
C GLN A 54 14.84 2.48 -7.17
N GLU A 55 14.57 1.93 -5.99
CA GLU A 55 14.22 0.50 -5.85
C GLU A 55 12.72 0.24 -5.74
N THR A 56 11.96 1.20 -5.20
CA THR A 56 10.53 1.00 -4.91
C THR A 56 9.68 2.22 -5.25
N LEU A 57 8.45 1.93 -5.66
CA LEU A 57 7.36 2.88 -5.85
C LEU A 57 6.37 2.72 -4.70
N TRP A 58 5.97 3.84 -4.08
CA TRP A 58 5.01 3.81 -2.99
C TRP A 58 3.68 4.43 -3.41
N LEU A 59 2.59 3.76 -3.06
CA LEU A 59 1.22 4.26 -3.23
C LEU A 59 0.52 4.31 -1.88
N HIS A 60 -0.19 5.41 -1.63
CA HIS A 60 -1.08 5.54 -0.47
C HIS A 60 -2.52 5.60 -0.98
N ILE A 61 -3.26 4.52 -0.75
CA ILE A 61 -4.60 4.34 -1.32
C ILE A 61 -5.63 4.33 -0.20
N ARG A 62 -6.54 5.31 -0.23
CA ARG A 62 -7.62 5.41 0.75
C ARG A 62 -8.81 4.53 0.36
N SER A 63 -9.35 3.82 1.35
CA SER A 63 -10.55 2.99 1.24
C SER A 63 -11.81 3.88 1.17
N LEU A 64 -12.26 4.23 -0.04
CA LEU A 64 -13.41 5.13 -0.27
C LEU A 64 -14.44 4.57 -1.27
N GLY A 65 -14.11 3.49 -1.97
CA GLY A 65 -14.96 2.92 -3.02
C GLY A 65 -14.86 1.41 -3.06
N GLN A 66 -15.72 0.79 -3.86
CA GLN A 66 -15.84 -0.67 -3.92
C GLN A 66 -14.49 -1.36 -4.17
N TRP A 67 -13.71 -0.89 -5.14
CA TRP A 67 -12.40 -1.46 -5.45
C TRP A 67 -11.37 -1.22 -4.35
N THR A 68 -11.27 0.02 -3.83
CA THR A 68 -10.28 0.35 -2.79
C THR A 68 -10.60 -0.26 -1.43
N ASN A 69 -11.87 -0.53 -1.14
CA ASN A 69 -12.29 -1.30 0.04
C ASN A 69 -11.84 -2.75 -0.06
N LYS A 70 -12.07 -3.40 -1.21
CA LYS A 70 -11.58 -4.77 -1.45
C LYS A 70 -10.05 -4.84 -1.38
N LEU A 71 -9.35 -3.83 -1.89
CA LEU A 71 -7.90 -3.70 -1.74
C LEU A 71 -7.48 -3.67 -0.27
N TYR A 72 -8.11 -2.82 0.53
CA TYR A 72 -7.81 -2.69 1.96
C TYR A 72 -8.05 -4.03 2.69
N GLU A 73 -9.20 -4.67 2.47
CA GLU A 73 -9.54 -5.96 3.06
C GLU A 73 -8.58 -7.08 2.66
N TYR A 74 -8.21 -7.15 1.37
CA TYR A 74 -7.28 -8.16 0.84
C TYR A 74 -5.93 -8.13 1.57
N PHE A 75 -5.36 -6.95 1.78
CA PHE A 75 -4.08 -6.82 2.48
C PHE A 75 -4.20 -7.00 4.00
N GLN A 76 -5.34 -6.65 4.62
CA GLN A 76 -5.58 -6.95 6.04
C GLN A 76 -5.61 -8.45 6.33
N GLN A 77 -6.06 -9.28 5.39
CA GLN A 77 -6.07 -10.74 5.54
C GLN A 77 -4.70 -11.38 5.37
N LEU A 78 -3.78 -10.71 4.66
CA LEU A 78 -2.44 -11.23 4.37
C LEU A 78 -1.43 -10.95 5.47
N GLU A 79 -1.66 -9.96 6.33
CA GLU A 79 -0.86 -9.75 7.54
C GLU A 79 -1.10 -10.94 8.48
N PRO A 80 -0.15 -11.89 8.63
CA PRO A 80 -0.27 -12.92 9.64
C PRO A 80 -0.21 -12.19 10.98
N SER A 81 -1.17 -12.45 11.87
CA SER A 81 -1.18 -11.95 13.24
C SER A 81 0.25 -11.91 13.82
N SER A 82 0.85 -10.72 13.92
CA SER A 82 2.13 -10.57 14.60
C SER A 82 1.93 -11.08 16.03
N PRO A 83 2.73 -12.05 16.53
CA PRO A 83 2.58 -12.54 17.88
C PRO A 83 2.86 -11.38 18.84
N GLU A 84 1.82 -10.99 19.58
CA GLU A 84 1.87 -10.02 20.66
C GLU A 84 3.07 -10.33 21.58
N PRO A 85 3.93 -9.35 21.91
CA PRO A 85 5.06 -9.59 22.80
C PRO A 85 4.52 -9.98 24.18
N LYS A 86 4.70 -11.26 24.56
CA LYS A 86 4.37 -11.75 25.91
C LYS A 86 5.05 -10.84 26.93
N PRO A 87 4.32 -10.30 27.92
CA PRO A 87 4.95 -9.53 28.98
C PRO A 87 5.97 -10.43 29.68
N LEU A 88 7.23 -9.98 29.71
CA LEU A 88 8.30 -10.62 30.44
C LEU A 88 7.90 -10.65 31.92
N SER A 89 7.44 -11.81 32.39
CA SER A 89 7.29 -12.10 33.81
C SER A 89 8.70 -12.05 34.40
N ARG A 90 8.99 -10.96 35.11
CA ARG A 90 10.21 -10.80 35.90
C ARG A 90 10.09 -11.71 37.12
N SER A 91 10.80 -12.84 37.09
CA SER A 91 11.15 -13.61 38.29
C SER A 91 12.20 -12.88 39.12
#